data_AF-A0A4R5BS63-F1
#
_entry.id   AF-A0A4R5BS63-F1
#
_cell.length_a   1.000
_cell.length_b   1.000
_cell.length_c   1.000
_cell.angle_alpha   90.00
_cell.angle_beta   90.00
_cell.angle_gamma   90.00
#
_symmetry.space_group_name_H-M   'P 1'
#
loop_
_entity.id
_entity.type
_entity.pdbx_description
1 polymer ?
#
loop_
_entity_poly.entity_id
_entity_poly.type
_entity_poly.pdbx_seq_one_letter_code
_entity_poly.pdbx_strand_id
1 'polypeptide(L)'
;MIRDLPPVTLSSAGMAAAEDRPDVRVLDFALADLSTSLLLLGHPVEDSPARLLDEEPLTWLRLHSLDSGIWPGDDDFARLLNAGVAGMTLPSLPSTPELIAFLVRATSFGLPLEWGGPVGDLPCRLLFHLTPPAHGDDSARKWRAAHRYGLCYWRRGPAFAAVQDLRSDPGAHYVIHEPALLDLFHRLADPLDTRTLTDADRASLDELLDAELAVQLDHIAVGLAYRLRRWPTPVIDF
;
A
#
# COMPACT_ATOMS: atom_id res chain seq x y z
N MET A 1 -2.36 8.37 26.94
CA MET A 1 -2.85 7.03 27.29
C MET A 1 -2.72 6.16 26.05
N ILE A 2 -1.76 5.23 26.03
CA ILE A 2 -1.53 4.35 24.88
C ILE A 2 -2.70 3.35 24.87
N ARG A 3 -3.54 3.40 23.84
CA ARG A 3 -4.60 2.40 23.66
C ARG A 3 -3.95 1.11 23.17
N ASP A 4 -3.99 0.10 24.00
CA ASP A 4 -3.77 -1.29 23.60
C ASP A 4 -5.06 -1.75 22.89
N LEU A 5 -5.21 -1.35 21.62
CA LEU A 5 -6.28 -1.88 20.78
C LEU A 5 -5.90 -3.34 20.50
N PRO A 6 -6.81 -4.31 20.73
CA PRO A 6 -6.53 -5.70 20.37
C PRO A 6 -6.10 -5.73 18.88
N PRO A 7 -5.13 -6.57 18.51
CA PRO A 7 -4.79 -6.74 17.10
C PRO A 7 -6.09 -7.07 16.38
N VAL A 8 -6.52 -6.20 15.47
CA VAL A 8 -7.60 -6.54 14.54
C VAL A 8 -7.09 -7.80 13.86
N THR A 9 -7.68 -8.94 14.22
CA THR A 9 -7.44 -10.18 13.50
C THR A 9 -7.82 -9.88 12.06
N LEU A 10 -6.82 -9.70 11.21
CA LEU A 10 -6.94 -9.63 9.75
C LEU A 10 -7.33 -11.00 9.19
N SER A 11 -8.18 -11.75 9.91
CA SER A 11 -8.90 -12.86 9.31
C SER A 11 -9.79 -12.21 8.25
N SER A 12 -9.48 -12.46 6.98
CA SER A 12 -10.31 -12.62 5.75
C SER A 12 -11.80 -12.23 5.69
N ALA A 13 -12.38 -11.67 6.74
CA ALA A 13 -13.72 -11.19 6.90
C ALA A 13 -13.69 -9.74 6.42
N GLY A 14 -13.63 -9.58 5.09
CA GLY A 14 -13.66 -8.30 4.40
C GLY A 14 -14.97 -7.54 4.60
N MET A 15 -15.26 -6.63 3.69
CA MET A 15 -16.46 -5.81 3.51
C MET A 15 -17.76 -6.53 3.86
N ALA A 16 -17.95 -7.81 3.53
CA ALA A 16 -19.16 -8.55 3.94
C ALA A 16 -19.32 -8.66 5.47
N ALA A 17 -18.21 -8.79 6.22
CA ALA A 17 -18.22 -8.76 7.67
C ALA A 17 -18.16 -7.34 8.25
N ALA A 18 -17.83 -6.34 7.43
CA ALA A 18 -17.87 -4.93 7.80
C ALA A 18 -19.28 -4.33 7.61
N GLU A 19 -20.01 -4.71 6.55
CA GLU A 19 -21.38 -4.26 6.28
C GLU A 19 -22.39 -4.80 7.30
N ASP A 20 -22.18 -6.02 7.78
CA ASP A 20 -23.04 -6.65 8.80
C ASP A 20 -22.73 -6.18 10.24
N ARG A 21 -21.71 -5.33 10.41
CA ARG A 21 -21.28 -4.84 11.71
C ARG A 21 -21.90 -3.47 12.01
N PRO A 22 -22.72 -3.36 13.08
CA PRO A 22 -23.35 -2.08 13.44
C PRO A 22 -22.35 -1.01 13.88
N ASP A 23 -21.12 -1.43 14.20
CA ASP A 23 -20.01 -0.56 14.60
C ASP A 23 -19.07 -0.18 13.43
N VAL A 24 -19.47 -0.44 12.19
CA VAL A 24 -18.74 0.00 10.99
C VAL A 24 -19.61 0.87 10.11
N ARG A 25 -19.08 2.03 9.73
CA ARG A 25 -19.69 2.94 8.76
C ARG A 25 -19.00 2.76 7.41
N VAL A 26 -19.74 2.30 6.42
CA VAL A 26 -19.25 2.25 5.03
C VAL A 26 -19.55 3.58 4.34
N LEU A 27 -18.54 4.15 3.68
CA LEU A 27 -18.67 5.39 2.91
C LEU A 27 -18.19 5.20 1.48
N ASP A 28 -19.01 5.61 0.53
CA ASP A 28 -18.65 5.66 -0.89
C ASP A 28 -17.86 6.94 -1.21
N PHE A 29 -16.71 6.79 -1.87
CA PHE A 29 -15.86 7.92 -2.27
C PHE A 29 -15.33 7.76 -3.69
N ALA A 30 -15.35 8.84 -4.46
CA ALA A 30 -14.57 8.91 -5.68
C ALA A 30 -13.09 9.03 -5.34
N LEU A 31 -12.20 8.35 -6.08
CA LEU A 31 -10.76 8.38 -5.81
C LEU A 31 -10.19 9.80 -5.85
N ALA A 32 -10.63 10.61 -6.82
CA ALA A 32 -10.24 12.01 -6.98
C ALA A 32 -10.60 12.89 -5.77
N ASP A 33 -11.63 12.50 -5.03
CA ASP A 33 -12.17 13.26 -3.92
C ASP A 33 -11.53 12.90 -2.58
N LEU A 34 -10.65 11.88 -2.53
CA LEU A 34 -9.98 11.49 -1.29
C LEU A 34 -9.20 12.66 -0.69
N SER A 35 -8.36 13.34 -1.48
CA SER A 35 -7.54 14.45 -0.98
C SER A 35 -8.36 15.65 -0.52
N THR A 36 -9.51 15.92 -1.16
CA THR A 36 -10.36 17.10 -0.91
C THR A 36 -11.41 16.85 0.17
N SER A 37 -12.03 15.67 0.17
CA SER A 37 -13.12 15.32 1.10
C SER A 37 -12.63 14.87 2.47
N LEU A 38 -11.37 14.43 2.60
CA LEU A 38 -10.76 14.17 3.91
C LEU A 38 -10.61 15.44 4.76
N LEU A 39 -10.61 16.63 4.14
CA LEU A 39 -10.70 17.90 4.88
C LEU A 39 -12.06 18.10 5.55
N LEU A 40 -13.14 17.52 4.99
CA LEU A 40 -14.49 17.62 5.53
C LEU A 40 -14.78 16.58 6.62
N LEU A 41 -14.14 15.40 6.54
CA LEU A 41 -14.14 14.41 7.63
C LEU A 41 -13.30 14.88 8.83
N GLY A 42 -12.47 15.91 8.66
CA GLY A 42 -11.54 16.44 9.65
C GLY A 42 -12.03 17.65 10.44
N HIS A 43 -13.33 17.98 10.48
CA HIS A 43 -13.82 18.98 11.45
C HIS A 43 -13.94 18.34 12.84
N PRO A 44 -13.08 18.70 13.81
CA PRO A 44 -13.47 18.55 15.20
C PRO A 44 -14.61 19.55 15.44
N VAL A 45 -15.70 19.11 16.04
CA VAL A 45 -16.63 20.03 16.70
C VAL A 45 -15.83 20.69 17.82
N GLU A 46 -15.38 21.92 17.60
CA GLU A 46 -14.84 22.78 18.66
C GLU A 46 -15.95 23.06 19.67
N ASP A 47 -15.98 22.27 20.75
CA ASP A 47 -16.18 22.70 22.15
C ASP A 47 -16.54 21.49 23.03
N SER A 48 -15.53 20.82 23.61
CA SER A 48 -15.59 20.25 24.98
C SER A 48 -14.41 19.32 25.27
N PRO A 49 -13.57 19.60 26.28
CA PRO A 49 -12.48 18.71 26.70
C PRO A 49 -12.97 17.61 27.67
N ALA A 50 -14.11 16.98 27.37
CA ALA A 50 -14.67 15.88 28.15
C ALA A 50 -15.80 15.14 27.39
N ARG A 51 -15.47 14.43 26.30
CA ARG A 51 -16.27 13.28 25.86
C ARG A 51 -15.38 12.07 25.71
N LEU A 52 -15.38 11.29 26.79
CA LEU A 52 -14.95 9.90 26.82
C LEU A 52 -15.85 9.08 25.89
N LEU A 53 -15.22 8.29 25.02
CA LEU A 53 -15.49 6.85 24.89
C LEU A 53 -16.94 6.40 24.63
N ASP A 54 -17.68 7.04 23.73
CA ASP A 54 -18.86 6.42 23.11
C ASP A 54 -18.54 6.11 21.64
N GLU A 55 -18.38 4.82 21.37
CA GLU A 55 -18.50 4.06 20.11
C GLU A 55 -18.66 4.84 18.79
N GLU A 56 -17.67 5.61 18.37
CA GLU A 56 -17.64 6.05 16.96
C GLU A 56 -17.33 4.84 16.07
N PRO A 57 -18.19 4.55 15.07
CA PRO A 57 -18.03 3.38 14.23
C PRO A 57 -16.75 3.49 13.40
N LEU A 58 -16.04 2.38 13.25
CA LEU A 58 -14.89 2.28 12.35
C LEU A 58 -15.33 2.68 10.94
N THR A 59 -14.56 3.51 10.26
CA THR A 59 -14.91 3.92 8.89
C THR A 59 -14.27 3.00 7.87
N TRP A 60 -15.07 2.43 6.97
CA TRP A 60 -14.61 1.65 5.83
C TRP A 60 -14.94 2.38 4.53
N LEU A 61 -13.98 2.52 3.62
CA LEU A 61 -14.22 3.23 2.36
C LEU A 61 -14.48 2.28 1.21
N ARG A 62 -15.51 2.55 0.42
CA ARG A 62 -15.72 1.95 -0.90
C ARG A 62 -15.33 2.96 -1.96
N LEU A 63 -14.23 2.68 -2.66
CA LEU A 63 -13.75 3.57 -3.70
C LEU A 63 -14.51 3.33 -5.01
N HIS A 64 -14.83 4.39 -5.74
CA HIS A 64 -15.40 4.32 -7.08
C HIS A 64 -14.73 5.34 -8.00
N SER A 65 -15.01 5.25 -9.31
CA SER A 65 -14.47 6.17 -10.33
C SER A 65 -12.94 6.33 -10.28
N LEU A 66 -12.22 5.24 -10.58
CA LEU A 66 -10.75 5.16 -10.53
C LEU A 66 -10.07 5.83 -11.74
N ASP A 67 -10.83 6.39 -12.68
CA ASP A 67 -10.34 6.96 -13.95
C ASP A 67 -9.73 8.37 -13.80
N SER A 68 -9.48 8.83 -12.57
CA SER A 68 -9.00 10.19 -12.30
C SER A 68 -7.56 10.44 -12.75
N GLY A 69 -6.77 9.38 -12.97
CA GLY A 69 -5.32 9.45 -13.22
C GLY A 69 -4.51 10.02 -12.05
N ILE A 70 -5.16 10.48 -10.99
CA ILE A 70 -4.56 11.00 -9.76
C ILE A 70 -4.85 9.99 -8.65
N TRP A 71 -3.81 9.27 -8.25
CA TRP A 71 -3.85 8.28 -7.20
C TRP A 71 -3.37 8.86 -5.86
N PRO A 72 -3.96 8.44 -4.73
CA PRO A 72 -3.58 8.96 -3.42
C PRO A 72 -2.11 8.66 -3.12
N GLY A 73 -1.40 9.70 -2.68
CA GLY A 73 -0.02 9.63 -2.24
C GLY A 73 0.10 9.25 -0.76
N ASP A 74 1.32 9.24 -0.25
CA ASP A 74 1.61 8.92 1.15
C ASP A 74 0.86 9.84 2.14
N ASP A 75 0.71 11.12 1.82
CA ASP A 75 0.02 12.08 2.69
C ASP A 75 -1.49 11.79 2.77
N ASP A 76 -2.12 11.33 1.68
CA ASP A 76 -3.53 10.96 1.67
C ASP A 76 -3.77 9.72 2.53
N PHE A 77 -2.91 8.68 2.41
CA PHE A 77 -2.97 7.50 3.27
C PHE A 77 -2.76 7.84 4.75
N ALA A 78 -1.85 8.76 5.06
CA ALA A 78 -1.67 9.23 6.43
C ALA A 78 -2.92 9.93 6.97
N ARG A 79 -3.57 10.78 6.15
CA ARG A 79 -4.83 11.45 6.51
C ARG A 79 -5.97 10.46 6.73
N LEU A 80 -6.10 9.43 5.87
CA LEU A 80 -7.09 8.37 6.02
C LEU A 80 -6.99 7.68 7.38
N LEU A 81 -5.79 7.24 7.75
CA LEU A 81 -5.56 6.60 9.04
C LEU A 81 -5.82 7.54 10.22
N ASN A 82 -5.44 8.81 10.13
CA ASN A 82 -5.70 9.80 11.17
C ASN A 82 -7.20 10.11 11.32
N ALA A 83 -7.98 9.98 10.24
CA ALA A 83 -9.44 10.10 10.24
C ALA A 83 -10.17 8.83 10.73
N GLY A 84 -9.45 7.81 11.20
CA GLY A 84 -10.05 6.58 11.72
C GLY A 84 -10.53 5.61 10.65
N VAL A 85 -10.06 5.75 9.40
CA VAL A 85 -10.34 4.79 8.34
C VAL A 85 -9.64 3.46 8.67
N ALA A 86 -10.43 2.41 8.78
CA ALA A 86 -10.00 1.08 9.19
C ALA A 86 -9.71 0.14 8.00
N GLY A 87 -10.15 0.50 6.79
CA GLY A 87 -9.91 -0.29 5.58
C GLY A 87 -10.61 0.31 4.36
N MET A 88 -10.35 -0.30 3.19
CA MET A 88 -10.92 0.13 1.91
C MET A 88 -11.30 -1.05 1.03
N THR A 89 -12.25 -0.84 0.13
CA THR A 89 -12.60 -1.74 -0.97
C THR A 89 -12.36 -1.06 -2.31
N LEU A 90 -11.71 -1.77 -3.24
CA LEU A 90 -11.59 -1.44 -4.66
C LEU A 90 -12.50 -2.37 -5.48
N PRO A 91 -13.70 -1.91 -5.89
CA PRO A 91 -14.66 -2.73 -6.64
C PRO A 91 -14.29 -2.87 -8.13
N SER A 92 -13.50 -1.94 -8.67
CA SER A 92 -12.88 -2.03 -9.99
C SER A 92 -11.37 -1.94 -9.85
N LEU A 93 -10.63 -2.45 -10.83
CA LEU A 93 -9.17 -2.38 -10.85
C LEU A 93 -8.74 -1.28 -11.82
N PRO A 94 -7.70 -0.51 -11.47
CA PRO A 94 -7.12 0.47 -12.37
C PRO A 94 -6.17 -0.18 -13.38
N SER A 95 -5.36 0.62 -14.07
CA SER A 95 -4.28 0.04 -14.87
C SER A 95 -3.29 -0.72 -13.97
N THR A 96 -2.59 -1.70 -14.53
CA THR A 96 -1.69 -2.55 -13.74
C THR A 96 -0.60 -1.78 -12.97
N PRO A 97 0.09 -0.77 -13.56
CA PRO A 97 1.08 -0.01 -12.81
C PRO A 97 0.48 0.76 -11.62
N GLU A 98 -0.70 1.36 -11.80
CA GLU A 98 -1.41 2.09 -10.75
C GLU A 98 -1.84 1.14 -9.62
N LEU A 99 -2.36 -0.04 -9.98
CA LEU A 99 -2.70 -1.07 -9.00
C LEU A 99 -1.47 -1.44 -8.16
N ILE A 100 -0.33 -1.74 -8.79
CA ILE A 100 0.89 -2.12 -8.06
C ILE A 100 1.34 -0.99 -7.12
N ALA A 101 1.40 0.25 -7.59
CA ALA A 101 1.79 1.39 -6.76
C ALA A 101 0.83 1.58 -5.57
N PHE A 102 -0.47 1.41 -5.79
CA PHE A 102 -1.47 1.48 -4.74
C PHE A 102 -1.32 0.35 -3.71
N LEU A 103 -1.06 -0.88 -4.16
CA LEU A 103 -0.81 -2.03 -3.28
C LEU A 103 0.45 -1.83 -2.43
N VAL A 104 1.52 -1.27 -3.00
CA VAL A 104 2.75 -0.90 -2.28
C VAL A 104 2.43 0.10 -1.16
N ARG A 105 1.62 1.14 -1.43
CA ARG A 105 1.22 2.11 -0.40
C ARG A 105 0.29 1.52 0.65
N ALA A 106 -0.76 0.79 0.24
CA ALA A 106 -1.68 0.15 1.19
C ALA A 106 -0.93 -0.80 2.14
N THR A 107 0.03 -1.57 1.61
CA THR A 107 0.92 -2.43 2.38
C THR A 107 1.83 -1.61 3.32
N SER A 108 2.48 -0.55 2.81
CA SER A 108 3.33 0.38 3.59
C SER A 108 2.62 0.90 4.85
N PHE A 109 1.36 1.32 4.70
CA PHE A 109 0.55 1.86 5.78
C PHE A 109 -0.16 0.81 6.64
N GLY A 110 -0.14 -0.46 6.21
CA GLY A 110 -0.89 -1.54 6.84
C GLY A 110 -2.39 -1.27 6.85
N LEU A 111 -2.90 -0.61 5.80
CA LEU A 111 -4.31 -0.32 5.63
C LEU A 111 -4.97 -1.53 4.96
N PRO A 112 -5.90 -2.24 5.63
CA PRO A 112 -6.62 -3.35 5.02
C PRO A 112 -7.29 -2.93 3.71
N LEU A 113 -7.05 -3.73 2.67
CA LEU A 113 -7.57 -3.47 1.34
C LEU A 113 -8.24 -4.72 0.81
N GLU A 114 -9.52 -4.60 0.49
CA GLU A 114 -10.26 -5.60 -0.24
C GLU A 114 -10.31 -5.24 -1.72
N TRP A 115 -9.81 -6.16 -2.54
CA TRP A 115 -9.80 -6.04 -3.98
C TRP A 115 -9.75 -7.45 -4.56
N GLY A 116 -10.04 -7.61 -5.84
CA GLY A 116 -9.89 -8.91 -6.46
C GLY A 116 -10.36 -8.97 -7.90
N GLY A 117 -10.18 -10.13 -8.49
CA GLY A 117 -10.40 -10.37 -9.91
C GLY A 117 -9.36 -11.35 -10.45
N PRO A 118 -9.38 -11.61 -11.77
CA PRO A 118 -8.30 -12.34 -12.43
C PRO A 118 -6.98 -11.57 -12.26
N VAL A 119 -5.93 -12.28 -11.83
CA VAL A 119 -4.57 -11.71 -11.64
C VAL A 119 -3.50 -12.53 -12.36
N GLY A 120 -3.91 -13.52 -13.17
CA GLY A 120 -2.99 -14.36 -13.94
C GLY A 120 -2.02 -13.60 -14.84
N ASP A 121 -2.41 -12.41 -15.31
CA ASP A 121 -1.59 -11.55 -16.16
C ASP A 121 -0.65 -10.61 -15.37
N LEU A 122 -0.75 -10.60 -14.04
CA LEU A 122 0.14 -9.83 -13.17
C LEU A 122 1.46 -10.60 -12.94
N PRO A 123 2.59 -9.89 -12.71
CA PRO A 123 3.86 -10.52 -12.35
C PRO A 123 3.85 -11.05 -10.91
N CYS A 124 2.92 -11.97 -10.59
CA CYS A 124 2.56 -12.39 -9.25
C CYS A 124 3.75 -12.80 -8.38
N ARG A 125 4.77 -13.46 -8.95
CA ARG A 125 5.99 -13.83 -8.24
C ARG A 125 6.66 -12.64 -7.54
N LEU A 126 6.63 -11.47 -8.16
CA LEU A 126 7.23 -10.24 -7.64
C LEU A 126 6.34 -9.52 -6.63
N LEU A 127 5.05 -9.85 -6.55
CA LEU A 127 4.03 -9.07 -5.84
C LEU A 127 3.50 -9.76 -4.58
N PHE A 128 3.88 -11.01 -4.33
CA PHE A 128 3.34 -11.78 -3.20
C PHE A 128 3.57 -11.15 -1.82
N HIS A 129 4.53 -10.24 -1.66
CA HIS A 129 4.75 -9.48 -0.42
C HIS A 129 3.75 -8.33 -0.20
N LEU A 130 2.93 -8.01 -1.18
CA LEU A 130 1.91 -6.97 -1.12
C LEU A 130 0.54 -7.55 -0.74
N THR A 131 -0.34 -6.68 -0.22
CA THR A 131 -1.71 -7.05 0.16
C THR A 131 -2.41 -7.87 -0.93
N PRO A 132 -2.74 -9.14 -0.67
CA PRO A 132 -3.22 -10.05 -1.71
C PRO A 132 -4.68 -9.75 -2.09
N PRO A 133 -5.13 -10.15 -3.29
CA PRO A 133 -6.54 -10.06 -3.66
C PRO A 133 -7.39 -10.99 -2.78
N ALA A 134 -8.54 -10.50 -2.33
CA ALA A 134 -9.49 -11.25 -1.50
C ALA A 134 -10.13 -12.43 -2.27
N HIS A 135 -10.39 -12.24 -3.56
CA HIS A 135 -10.95 -13.24 -4.47
C HIS A 135 -10.28 -13.20 -5.84
N GLY A 136 -10.38 -14.28 -6.62
CA GLY A 136 -9.81 -14.34 -7.97
C GLY A 136 -9.56 -15.78 -8.43
N ASP A 137 -8.66 -15.89 -9.40
CA ASP A 137 -8.20 -17.15 -10.01
C ASP A 137 -7.24 -17.97 -9.10
N ASP A 138 -6.62 -19.02 -9.65
CA ASP A 138 -5.62 -19.82 -8.93
C ASP A 138 -4.38 -19.00 -8.54
N SER A 139 -3.98 -18.01 -9.36
CA SER A 139 -2.87 -17.12 -9.04
C SER A 139 -3.20 -16.23 -7.83
N ALA A 140 -4.42 -15.71 -7.73
CA ALA A 140 -4.91 -15.01 -6.54
C ALA A 140 -4.88 -15.89 -5.29
N ARG A 141 -5.26 -17.17 -5.40
CA ARG A 141 -5.18 -18.13 -4.29
C ARG A 141 -3.73 -18.38 -3.85
N LYS A 142 -2.82 -18.59 -4.80
CA LYS A 142 -1.38 -18.76 -4.53
C LYS A 142 -0.78 -17.52 -3.88
N TRP A 143 -1.19 -16.32 -4.32
CA TRP A 143 -0.81 -15.06 -3.70
C TRP A 143 -1.18 -15.02 -2.23
N ARG A 144 -2.46 -15.25 -1.90
CA ARG A 144 -2.91 -15.29 -0.51
C ARG A 144 -2.14 -16.30 0.34
N ALA A 145 -1.79 -17.46 -0.21
CA ALA A 145 -1.04 -18.48 0.51
C ALA A 145 0.42 -18.06 0.79
N ALA A 146 1.08 -17.44 -0.19
CA ALA A 146 2.47 -17.00 -0.12
C ALA A 146 2.66 -15.69 0.67
N HIS A 147 1.66 -14.83 0.72
CA HIS A 147 1.78 -13.49 1.29
C HIS A 147 2.19 -13.48 2.76
N ARG A 148 3.25 -12.74 3.07
CA ARG A 148 3.64 -12.35 4.43
C ARG A 148 4.06 -10.89 4.41
N TYR A 149 3.64 -10.14 5.44
CA TYR A 149 4.16 -8.80 5.66
C TYR A 149 5.62 -8.87 6.08
N GLY A 150 6.44 -7.95 5.57
CA GLY A 150 7.87 -7.84 5.87
C GLY A 150 8.77 -8.54 4.84
N LEU A 151 8.24 -9.03 3.72
CA LEU A 151 9.04 -9.75 2.73
C LEU A 151 9.81 -8.87 1.76
N CYS A 152 9.40 -7.64 1.45
CA CYS A 152 10.20 -6.73 0.62
C CYS A 152 9.89 -5.29 1.01
N TYR A 153 10.81 -4.68 1.76
CA TYR A 153 10.58 -3.37 2.37
C TYR A 153 11.86 -2.55 2.43
N TRP A 154 11.73 -1.24 2.64
CA TRP A 154 12.86 -0.36 2.86
C TRP A 154 12.68 0.57 4.05
N ARG A 155 13.82 1.08 4.55
CA ARG A 155 13.90 2.05 5.63
C ARG A 155 14.73 3.25 5.19
N ARG A 156 14.27 4.43 5.57
CA ARG A 156 14.94 5.70 5.26
C ARG A 156 16.08 5.96 6.24
N GLY A 157 17.29 6.14 5.70
CA GLY A 157 18.40 6.82 6.36
C GLY A 157 18.51 8.29 5.92
N PRO A 158 19.43 9.08 6.50
CA PRO A 158 19.60 10.50 6.13
C PRO A 158 19.94 10.72 4.66
N ALA A 159 20.75 9.83 4.07
CA ALA A 159 21.22 9.91 2.67
C ALA A 159 21.24 8.52 1.99
N PHE A 160 20.44 7.57 2.49
CA PHE A 160 20.37 6.24 1.92
C PHE A 160 19.00 5.59 2.18
N ALA A 161 18.69 4.55 1.41
CA ALA A 161 17.62 3.60 1.68
C ALA A 161 18.22 2.20 1.91
N ALA A 162 17.90 1.57 3.05
CA ALA A 162 18.22 0.17 3.29
C ALA A 162 17.02 -0.69 2.91
N VAL A 163 17.19 -1.58 1.94
CA VAL A 163 16.13 -2.43 1.39
C VAL A 163 16.40 -3.87 1.80
N GLN A 164 15.41 -4.52 2.41
CA GLN A 164 15.46 -5.94 2.72
C GLN A 164 14.43 -6.66 1.84
N ASP A 165 14.91 -7.66 1.10
CA ASP A 165 14.11 -8.49 0.20
C ASP A 165 14.26 -9.96 0.57
N LEU A 166 13.23 -10.53 1.14
CA LEU A 166 13.11 -11.89 1.66
C LEU A 166 12.12 -12.72 0.81
N ARG A 167 11.77 -12.26 -0.40
CA ARG A 167 10.89 -13.00 -1.32
C ARG A 167 11.51 -14.31 -1.80
N SER A 168 12.83 -14.42 -1.74
CA SER A 168 13.63 -15.60 -2.09
C SER A 168 14.44 -16.08 -0.89
N ASP A 169 14.90 -17.33 -0.96
CA ASP A 169 15.83 -17.94 0.01
C ASP A 169 17.13 -18.35 -0.73
N PRO A 170 18.30 -17.76 -0.40
CA PRO A 170 18.49 -16.71 0.60
C PRO A 170 17.90 -15.36 0.16
N GLY A 171 17.52 -14.55 1.15
CA GLY A 171 17.10 -13.16 0.92
C GLY A 171 18.27 -12.25 0.56
N ALA A 172 17.96 -11.06 0.03
CA ALA A 172 18.90 -10.01 -0.33
C ALA A 172 18.75 -8.76 0.55
N HIS A 173 19.86 -8.04 0.71
CA HIS A 173 19.91 -6.76 1.41
C HIS A 173 20.70 -5.76 0.57
N TYR A 174 20.08 -4.61 0.30
CA TYR A 174 20.65 -3.53 -0.49
C TYR A 174 20.75 -2.26 0.33
N VAL A 175 21.82 -1.49 0.13
CA VAL A 175 21.95 -0.12 0.65
C VAL A 175 22.10 0.81 -0.54
N ILE A 176 21.03 1.53 -0.86
CA ILE A 176 20.99 2.50 -1.94
C ILE A 176 21.42 3.85 -1.37
N HIS A 177 22.63 4.30 -1.67
CA HIS A 177 23.16 5.58 -1.19
C HIS A 177 23.67 6.49 -2.30
N GLU A 178 23.77 5.98 -3.53
CA GLU A 178 24.19 6.81 -4.65
C GLU A 178 23.08 7.80 -5.01
N PRO A 179 23.33 9.13 -5.03
CA PRO A 179 22.25 10.12 -5.09
C PRO A 179 21.28 9.98 -6.27
N ALA A 180 21.79 9.67 -7.47
CA ALA A 180 20.96 9.50 -8.65
C ALA A 180 20.04 8.26 -8.55
N LEU A 181 20.61 7.13 -8.12
CA LEU A 181 19.87 5.89 -7.90
C LEU A 181 18.84 6.03 -6.76
N LEU A 182 19.21 6.72 -5.68
CA LEU A 182 18.32 6.98 -4.54
C LEU A 182 17.15 7.90 -4.93
N ASP A 183 17.40 8.93 -5.71
CA ASP A 183 16.35 9.82 -6.23
C ASP A 183 15.37 9.04 -7.13
N LEU A 184 15.89 8.25 -8.07
CA LEU A 184 15.06 7.40 -8.93
C LEU A 184 14.25 6.38 -8.12
N PHE A 185 14.88 5.72 -7.14
CA PHE A 185 14.22 4.78 -6.23
C PHE A 185 13.04 5.43 -5.49
N HIS A 186 13.17 6.70 -5.10
CA HIS A 186 12.06 7.45 -4.49
C HIS A 186 10.98 7.85 -5.50
N ARG A 187 11.34 8.25 -6.73
CA ARG A 187 10.37 8.57 -7.80
C ARG A 187 9.51 7.36 -8.18
N LEU A 188 10.08 6.16 -8.14
CA LEU A 188 9.38 4.89 -8.41
C LEU A 188 8.32 4.52 -7.36
N ALA A 189 8.14 5.31 -6.30
CA ALA A 189 6.98 5.20 -5.43
C ALA A 189 5.66 5.47 -6.19
N ASP A 190 5.74 6.20 -7.31
CA ASP A 190 4.67 6.44 -8.26
C ASP A 190 4.99 5.79 -9.62
N PRO A 191 3.97 5.42 -10.43
CA PRO A 191 4.20 4.95 -11.80
C PRO A 191 4.96 5.99 -12.64
N LEU A 192 6.10 5.58 -13.17
CA LEU A 192 7.04 6.47 -13.87
C LEU A 192 7.15 6.10 -15.35
N ASP A 193 6.92 7.07 -16.25
CA ASP A 193 7.09 6.85 -17.70
C ASP A 193 8.58 6.78 -18.07
N THR A 194 9.04 5.58 -18.41
CA THR A 194 10.44 5.28 -18.70
C THR A 194 10.95 5.93 -19.98
N ARG A 195 10.08 6.47 -20.83
CA ARG A 195 10.46 7.24 -22.04
C ARG A 195 10.95 8.64 -21.70
N THR A 196 10.64 9.13 -20.51
CA THR A 196 11.04 10.45 -20.02
C THR A 196 12.41 10.44 -19.31
N LEU A 197 12.96 9.25 -19.07
CA LEU A 197 14.22 9.08 -18.35
C LEU A 197 15.43 9.47 -19.20
N THR A 198 16.41 10.07 -18.52
CA THR A 198 17.76 10.26 -19.06
C THR A 198 18.49 8.92 -19.18
N ASP A 199 19.62 8.88 -19.91
CA ASP A 199 20.43 7.66 -20.01
C ASP A 199 20.98 7.20 -18.65
N ALA A 200 21.31 8.14 -17.77
CA ALA A 200 21.77 7.84 -16.41
C ALA A 200 20.64 7.26 -15.53
N ASP A 201 19.43 7.81 -15.64
CA ASP A 201 18.25 7.26 -14.98
C ASP A 201 17.89 5.87 -15.52
N ARG A 202 18.08 5.64 -16.83
CA ARG A 202 17.84 4.33 -17.44
C ARG A 202 18.79 3.27 -16.88
N ALA A 203 20.08 3.58 -16.78
CA ALA A 203 21.05 2.67 -16.17
C ALA A 203 20.70 2.36 -14.71
N SER A 204 20.30 3.38 -13.95
CA SER A 204 19.83 3.21 -12.56
C SER A 204 18.54 2.37 -12.47
N LEU A 205 17.62 2.53 -13.42
CA LEU A 205 16.42 1.71 -13.51
C LEU A 205 16.77 0.24 -13.81
N ASP A 206 17.69 -0.01 -14.73
CA ASP A 206 18.15 -1.36 -15.07
C ASP A 206 18.73 -2.06 -13.84
N GLU A 207 19.51 -1.37 -13.01
CA GLU A 207 20.00 -1.90 -11.72
C GLU A 207 18.85 -2.29 -10.77
N LEU A 208 17.79 -1.49 -10.69
CA LEU A 208 16.63 -1.78 -9.83
C LEU A 208 15.77 -2.92 -10.38
N LEU A 209 15.66 -3.05 -11.70
CA LEU A 209 14.96 -4.16 -12.35
C LEU A 209 15.72 -5.48 -12.18
N ASP A 210 17.04 -5.47 -12.34
CA ASP A 210 17.91 -6.63 -12.13
C ASP A 210 17.88 -7.10 -10.67
N ALA A 211 17.79 -6.16 -9.71
CA ALA A 211 17.61 -6.46 -8.30
C ALA A 211 16.16 -6.84 -7.92
N GLU A 212 15.24 -6.90 -8.89
CA GLU A 212 13.80 -7.11 -8.70
C GLU A 212 13.14 -6.12 -7.72
N LEU A 213 13.75 -4.95 -7.48
CA LEU A 213 13.22 -3.90 -6.61
C LEU A 213 12.22 -2.99 -7.33
N ALA A 214 12.16 -3.10 -8.65
CA ALA A 214 11.16 -2.47 -9.51
C ALA A 214 10.60 -3.49 -10.50
N VAL A 215 9.48 -3.13 -11.14
CA VAL A 215 8.94 -3.83 -12.30
C VAL A 215 8.65 -2.82 -13.40
N GLN A 216 8.87 -3.22 -14.66
CA GLN A 216 8.47 -2.44 -15.82
C GLN A 216 7.36 -3.16 -16.58
N LEU A 217 6.30 -2.42 -16.87
CA LEU A 217 5.14 -2.84 -17.64
C LEU A 217 4.99 -1.87 -18.81
N ASP A 218 5.26 -2.36 -20.02
CA ASP A 218 5.44 -1.54 -21.22
C ASP A 218 6.48 -0.42 -21.00
N HIS A 219 6.02 0.82 -20.91
CA HIS A 219 6.84 2.02 -20.72
C HIS A 219 6.66 2.63 -19.33
N ILE A 220 6.06 1.91 -18.39
CA ILE A 220 5.83 2.39 -17.02
C ILE A 220 6.60 1.51 -16.04
N ALA A 221 7.43 2.13 -15.20
CA ALA A 221 8.13 1.46 -14.11
C ALA A 221 7.51 1.79 -12.76
N VAL A 222 7.50 0.81 -11.84
CA VAL A 222 6.98 0.95 -10.47
C VAL A 222 7.91 0.24 -9.50
N GLY A 223 8.22 0.88 -8.37
CA GLY A 223 9.00 0.30 -7.28
C GLY A 223 8.18 -0.70 -6.47
N LEU A 224 8.82 -1.78 -6.02
CA LEU A 224 8.15 -2.89 -5.34
C LEU A 224 8.38 -2.87 -3.83
N ALA A 225 9.51 -2.36 -3.36
CA ALA A 225 9.80 -2.28 -1.93
C ALA A 225 8.93 -1.19 -1.28
N TYR A 226 8.10 -1.56 -0.31
CA TYR A 226 7.31 -0.60 0.44
C TYR A 226 8.09 -0.02 1.63
N ARG A 227 7.77 1.21 2.05
CA ARG A 227 8.41 1.80 3.23
C ARG A 227 7.89 1.12 4.50
N LEU A 228 8.77 0.55 5.31
CA LEU A 228 8.34 -0.08 6.55
C LEU A 228 8.01 0.99 7.60
N ARG A 229 6.71 1.16 7.89
CA ARG A 229 6.19 2.17 8.84
C ARG A 229 5.82 1.58 10.20
N ARG A 230 5.56 0.27 10.25
CA ARG A 230 5.21 -0.48 11.46
C ARG A 230 6.09 -1.71 11.54
N TRP A 231 6.60 -2.02 12.73
CA TRP A 231 7.42 -3.21 12.90
C TRP A 231 6.53 -4.45 12.99
N PRO A 232 6.79 -5.52 12.22
CA PRO A 232 6.11 -6.79 12.44
C PRO A 232 6.48 -7.31 13.84
N THR A 233 5.49 -7.64 14.65
CA THR A 233 5.68 -8.29 15.96
C THR A 233 5.07 -9.70 15.95
N PRO A 234 5.77 -10.72 16.49
CA PRO A 234 7.13 -10.66 17.05
C PRO A 234 8.18 -10.40 15.97
N VAL A 235 9.32 -9.83 16.38
CA VAL A 235 10.48 -9.64 15.51
C VAL A 235 10.89 -11.01 14.99
N ILE A 236 10.84 -11.22 13.68
CA ILE A 236 11.46 -12.38 13.07
C ILE A 236 12.95 -12.04 13.00
N ASP A 237 13.71 -12.51 14.00
CA ASP A 237 15.17 -12.49 13.93
C ASP A 237 15.57 -13.46 12.80
N PHE A 238 16.22 -12.94 11.76
CA PHE A 238 16.86 -13.71 10.69
C PHE A 238 18.36 -13.81 10.98
#